data_AF-A0A9K3GNE6-F1
#
_entry.id   AF-A0A9K3GNE6-F1
#
_cell.length_a   1.000
_cell.length_b   1.000
_cell.length_c   1.000
_cell.angle_alpha   90.00
_cell.angle_beta   90.00
_cell.angle_gamma   90.00
#
_symmetry.space_group_name_H-M   'P 1'
#
loop_
_entity.id
_entity.type
_entity.pdbx_description
1 polymer ?
#
loop_
_entity_poly.entity_id
_entity_poly.type
_entity_poly.pdbx_seq_one_letter_code
_entity_poly.pdbx_strand_id
1 'polypeptide(L)'
;TAEFLAVAMNVRMFEGYGATETGCGGAVQDPRDPLCHDNVGRHMGDSELKLVSVPEMDYLVTDKPVPRGELYMRGPSIMKGYWNDEEKTRETLTHDGWYKSGDIATFDENGNLSLIDRKRNIFKLSQDTSYVSAKHCENVVESHPLIALFVLYASRFESFCLGVAMPSRDNLQPFLEEKGLMLESWEETLAQPAVVAAVTQEVNSYCRENKLRSFEIPKTIILVSDTWGIDSGEMTPSYKVKRNVVIKRHETQLLSIYALIKKAGLRPNDFESVAEICVECVGGRVEADASVASGVSGISGLTRVTKK
;
A
#
# COMPACT_ATOMS: atom_id res chain seq x y z
N THR A 1 7.58 12.07 -6.58
CA THR A 1 7.18 11.96 -8.00
C THR A 1 6.73 13.27 -8.61
N ALA A 2 5.82 14.04 -7.99
CA ALA A 2 5.37 15.33 -8.52
C ALA A 2 6.52 16.35 -8.69
N GLU A 3 7.42 16.46 -7.70
CA GLU A 3 8.61 17.31 -7.79
C GLU A 3 9.50 16.94 -8.99
N PHE A 4 9.83 15.66 -9.13
CA PHE A 4 10.65 15.15 -10.23
C PHE A 4 10.05 15.52 -11.60
N LEU A 5 8.74 15.30 -11.78
CA LEU A 5 8.06 15.61 -13.04
C LEU A 5 7.99 17.12 -13.30
N ALA A 6 7.76 17.93 -12.26
CA ALA A 6 7.76 19.39 -12.36
C ALA A 6 9.12 19.91 -12.85
N VAL A 7 10.21 19.39 -12.30
CA VAL A 7 11.58 19.72 -12.70
C VAL A 7 11.88 19.22 -14.12
N ALA A 8 11.60 17.94 -14.40
CA ALA A 8 11.93 17.31 -15.69
C ALA A 8 11.21 17.96 -16.87
N MET A 9 9.96 18.38 -16.67
CA MET A 9 9.13 19.00 -17.70
C MET A 9 9.22 20.53 -17.70
N ASN A 10 9.91 21.13 -16.73
CA ASN A 10 9.96 22.58 -16.50
C ASN A 10 8.54 23.21 -16.42
N VAL A 11 7.67 22.59 -15.63
CA VAL A 11 6.28 23.04 -15.40
C VAL A 11 5.97 23.08 -13.91
N ARG A 12 5.03 23.94 -13.51
CA ARG A 12 4.44 23.83 -12.16
C ARG A 12 3.39 22.72 -12.17
N MET A 13 3.56 21.72 -11.31
CA MET A 13 2.54 20.71 -11.06
C MET A 13 1.73 21.08 -9.82
N PHE A 14 0.41 20.89 -9.92
CA PHE A 14 -0.52 21.13 -8.84
C PHE A 14 -1.20 19.82 -8.47
N GLU A 15 -1.29 19.56 -7.18
CA GLU A 15 -2.00 18.40 -6.67
C GLU A 15 -3.45 18.74 -6.33
N GLY A 16 -4.33 17.80 -6.63
CA GLY A 16 -5.75 17.88 -6.33
C GLY A 16 -6.24 16.54 -5.80
N TYR A 17 -7.08 16.61 -4.78
CA TYR A 17 -7.73 15.47 -4.17
C TYR A 17 -9.23 15.51 -4.43
N GLY A 18 -9.78 14.36 -4.82
CA GLY A 18 -11.21 14.16 -5.00
C GLY A 18 -11.55 12.69 -5.19
N ALA A 19 -12.85 12.40 -5.15
CA ALA A 19 -13.39 11.07 -5.41
C ALA A 19 -14.64 11.19 -6.31
N THR A 20 -15.13 10.05 -6.81
CA THR A 20 -16.37 10.03 -7.59
C THR A 20 -17.54 10.52 -6.76
N GLU A 21 -17.57 10.12 -5.49
CA GLU A 21 -18.56 10.47 -4.48
C GLU A 21 -18.58 11.97 -4.16
N THR A 22 -17.54 12.71 -4.55
CA THR A 22 -17.42 14.15 -4.33
C THR A 22 -17.48 14.96 -5.62
N GLY A 23 -17.83 14.32 -6.74
CA GLY A 23 -17.88 14.97 -8.05
C GLY A 23 -16.52 15.48 -8.51
N CYS A 24 -15.45 14.72 -8.22
CA CYS A 24 -14.04 15.10 -8.40
C CYS A 24 -13.58 16.26 -7.50
N GLY A 25 -14.46 16.80 -6.65
CA GLY A 25 -14.16 17.97 -5.84
C GLY A 25 -13.76 17.62 -4.42
N GLY A 26 -12.59 18.07 -3.97
CA GLY A 26 -12.22 17.96 -2.56
C GLY A 26 -11.31 19.08 -2.12
N ALA A 27 -10.03 18.96 -2.46
CA ALA A 27 -9.05 20.00 -2.24
C ALA A 27 -8.17 20.18 -3.48
N VAL A 28 -7.67 21.38 -3.70
CA VAL A 28 -6.73 21.68 -4.78
C VAL A 28 -5.74 22.74 -4.34
N GLN A 29 -4.51 22.64 -4.82
CA GLN A 29 -3.51 23.68 -4.65
C GLN A 29 -3.86 24.94 -5.44
N ASP A 30 -3.58 26.10 -4.84
CA ASP A 30 -3.74 27.39 -5.50
C ASP A 30 -2.48 27.74 -6.31
N PRO A 31 -2.60 28.11 -7.60
CA PRO A 31 -1.46 28.53 -8.40
C PRO A 31 -0.66 29.71 -7.83
N ARG A 32 -1.26 30.49 -6.95
CA ARG A 32 -0.66 31.66 -6.29
C ARG A 32 0.15 31.27 -5.05
N ASP A 33 -0.07 30.09 -4.50
CA ASP A 33 0.67 29.62 -3.33
C ASP A 33 2.09 29.16 -3.75
N PRO A 34 3.05 29.14 -2.79
CA PRO A 34 4.34 28.50 -2.98
C PRO A 34 4.17 27.05 -3.46
N LEU A 35 5.06 26.61 -4.34
CA LEU A 35 5.05 25.22 -4.79
C LEU A 35 5.28 24.30 -3.58
N CYS A 36 4.39 23.34 -3.37
CA CYS A 36 4.50 22.35 -2.31
C CYS A 36 4.14 20.98 -2.90
N HIS A 37 4.82 19.93 -2.46
CA HIS A 37 4.56 18.56 -2.90
C HIS A 37 4.10 17.64 -1.76
N ASP A 38 3.82 18.23 -0.59
CA ASP A 38 3.47 17.50 0.64
C ASP A 38 1.98 17.67 1.01
N ASN A 39 1.23 18.48 0.26
CA ASN A 39 -0.20 18.73 0.50
C ASN A 39 -0.97 18.86 -0.82
N VAL A 40 -2.28 18.69 -0.75
CA VAL A 40 -3.21 18.83 -1.89
C VAL A 40 -3.95 20.17 -1.89
N GLY A 41 -3.45 21.14 -1.12
CA GLY A 41 -4.02 22.48 -1.00
C GLY A 41 -5.28 22.55 -0.15
N ARG A 42 -6.13 23.53 -0.44
CA ARG A 42 -7.32 23.87 0.37
C ARG A 42 -8.59 23.30 -0.25
N HIS A 43 -9.63 23.20 0.58
CA HIS A 43 -10.93 22.74 0.10
C HIS A 43 -11.50 23.62 -1.01
N MET A 44 -12.24 23.00 -1.93
CA MET A 44 -12.85 23.72 -3.04
C MET A 44 -14.28 24.19 -2.72
N GLY A 45 -14.58 25.44 -3.07
CA GLY A 45 -15.95 25.99 -3.12
C GLY A 45 -16.69 25.97 -1.78
N ASP A 46 -18.01 25.76 -1.85
CA ASP A 46 -18.94 25.71 -0.71
C ASP A 46 -18.93 24.34 0.02
N SER A 47 -17.74 23.73 0.15
CA SER A 47 -17.56 22.42 0.80
C SER A 47 -17.03 22.60 2.22
N GLU A 48 -17.57 21.84 3.15
CA GLU A 48 -17.08 21.74 4.52
C GLU A 48 -16.25 20.47 4.69
N LEU A 49 -15.09 20.59 5.32
CA LEU A 49 -14.22 19.47 5.66
C LEU A 49 -14.04 19.40 7.17
N LYS A 50 -13.99 18.19 7.72
CA LYS A 50 -13.59 17.95 9.11
C LYS A 50 -12.78 16.66 9.23
N LEU A 51 -11.94 16.60 10.26
CA LEU A 51 -11.33 15.35 10.70
C LEU A 51 -12.18 14.73 11.79
N VAL A 52 -12.37 13.41 11.73
CA VAL A 52 -13.00 12.62 12.77
C VAL A 52 -11.96 11.63 13.30
N SER A 53 -11.77 11.60 14.62
CA SER A 53 -10.83 10.66 15.24
C SER A 53 -11.18 9.22 14.87
N VAL A 54 -10.14 8.41 14.70
CA VAL A 54 -10.21 6.97 14.47
C VAL A 54 -9.39 6.28 15.56
N PRO A 55 -9.92 6.18 16.80
CA PRO A 55 -9.16 5.66 17.94
C PRO A 55 -8.66 4.23 17.74
N GLU A 56 -9.39 3.42 16.96
CA GLU A 56 -9.00 2.06 16.61
C GLU A 56 -7.72 1.99 15.75
N MET A 57 -7.29 3.13 15.20
CA MET A 57 -6.10 3.27 14.37
C MET A 57 -5.09 4.29 14.93
N ASP A 58 -5.29 4.76 16.16
CA ASP A 58 -4.44 5.75 16.82
C ASP A 58 -4.25 7.05 16.00
N TYR A 59 -5.31 7.47 15.29
CA TYR A 59 -5.39 8.79 14.68
C TYR A 59 -6.40 9.62 15.44
N LEU A 60 -5.91 10.64 16.16
CA LEU A 60 -6.75 11.50 16.96
C LEU A 60 -6.64 12.94 16.47
N VAL A 61 -7.78 13.63 16.46
CA VAL A 61 -7.80 15.07 16.16
C VAL A 61 -7.04 15.90 17.21
N THR A 62 -6.68 15.27 18.33
CA THR A 62 -5.86 15.86 19.40
C THR A 62 -4.36 15.62 19.23
N ASP A 63 -3.94 14.87 18.20
CA ASP A 63 -2.54 14.56 17.95
C ASP A 63 -1.70 15.82 17.73
N LYS A 64 -0.41 15.70 18.06
CA LYS A 64 0.60 16.75 17.90
C LYS A 64 1.77 16.23 17.07
N PRO A 65 2.40 17.06 16.23
CA PRO A 65 2.19 18.51 16.08
C PRO A 65 0.90 18.89 15.33
N VAL A 66 0.37 17.98 14.50
CA VAL A 66 -0.80 18.21 13.65
C VAL A 66 -1.93 17.23 13.96
N PRO A 67 -3.20 17.64 13.84
CA PRO A 67 -4.35 16.77 14.10
C PRO A 67 -4.51 15.73 12.99
N ARG A 68 -4.88 14.50 13.34
CA ARG A 68 -5.07 13.42 12.36
C ARG A 68 -6.44 12.77 12.52
N GLY A 69 -7.04 12.35 11.42
CA GLY A 69 -8.31 11.64 11.48
C GLY A 69 -8.86 11.31 10.10
N GLU A 70 -9.99 10.60 10.08
CA GLU A 70 -10.71 10.35 8.84
C GLU A 70 -11.33 11.66 8.32
N LEU A 71 -11.09 11.95 7.06
CA LEU A 71 -11.61 13.12 6.37
C LEU A 71 -13.09 12.93 6.06
N TYR A 72 -13.91 13.83 6.59
CA TYR A 72 -15.34 13.89 6.29
C TYR A 72 -15.59 15.14 5.47
N MET A 73 -16.44 15.03 4.45
CA MET A 73 -16.74 16.12 3.52
C MET A 73 -18.25 16.32 3.40
N ARG A 74 -18.70 17.57 3.34
CA ARG A 74 -20.10 17.91 3.12
C ARG A 74 -20.19 19.09 2.15
N GLY A 75 -21.18 19.11 1.28
CA GLY A 75 -21.34 20.21 0.33
C GLY A 75 -22.20 19.82 -0.87
N PRO A 76 -22.45 20.77 -1.79
CA PRO A 76 -23.33 20.56 -2.93
C PRO A 76 -22.80 19.53 -3.94
N SER A 77 -21.49 19.26 -3.95
CA SER A 77 -20.85 18.29 -4.84
C SER A 77 -20.91 16.85 -4.34
N ILE A 78 -21.32 16.62 -3.09
CA ILE A 78 -21.37 15.29 -2.49
C ILE A 78 -22.51 14.48 -3.11
N MET A 79 -22.24 13.20 -3.40
CA MET A 79 -23.21 12.27 -3.95
C MET A 79 -24.48 12.16 -3.09
N LYS A 80 -25.59 11.78 -3.72
CA LYS A 80 -26.85 11.49 -3.03
C LYS A 80 -26.89 10.09 -2.41
N GLY A 81 -26.01 9.21 -2.86
CA GLY A 81 -25.96 7.80 -2.49
C GLY A 81 -25.63 6.90 -3.68
N TYR A 82 -25.48 5.61 -3.41
CA TYR A 82 -25.27 4.59 -4.42
C TYR A 82 -26.60 4.09 -4.99
N TRP A 83 -26.63 3.89 -6.30
CA TRP A 83 -27.80 3.39 -7.00
C TRP A 83 -28.16 1.97 -6.54
N ASN A 84 -29.40 1.75 -6.08
CA ASN A 84 -29.91 0.47 -5.58
C ASN A 84 -29.12 -0.17 -4.42
N ASP A 85 -28.35 0.63 -3.67
CA ASP A 85 -27.55 0.14 -2.55
C ASP A 85 -27.70 1.09 -1.35
N GLU A 86 -28.86 1.02 -0.70
CA GLU A 86 -29.18 1.86 0.46
C GLU A 86 -28.30 1.55 1.67
N GLU A 87 -27.90 0.29 1.84
CA GLU A 87 -27.04 -0.14 2.95
C GLU A 87 -25.70 0.55 2.86
N LYS A 88 -25.01 0.42 1.72
CA LYS A 88 -23.73 1.10 1.49
C LYS A 88 -23.86 2.62 1.51
N THR A 89 -25.00 3.15 1.07
CA THR A 89 -25.30 4.58 1.17
C THR A 89 -25.33 5.05 2.62
N ARG A 90 -26.04 4.33 3.51
CA ARG A 90 -26.10 4.65 4.96
C ARG A 90 -24.76 4.45 5.66
N GLU A 91 -23.94 3.51 5.20
CA GLU A 91 -22.59 3.34 5.72
C GLU A 91 -21.70 4.54 5.37
N THR A 92 -21.83 5.05 4.15
CA THR A 92 -20.93 6.04 3.55
C THR A 92 -21.34 7.49 3.83
N LEU A 93 -22.64 7.77 3.96
CA LEU A 93 -23.19 9.08 4.29
C LEU A 93 -23.74 9.07 5.71
N THR A 94 -23.38 10.07 6.50
CA THR A 94 -24.02 10.31 7.80
C THR A 94 -25.41 10.92 7.60
N HIS A 95 -26.27 10.79 8.62
CA HIS A 95 -27.63 11.34 8.60
C HIS A 95 -27.67 12.87 8.43
N ASP A 96 -26.62 13.57 8.85
CA ASP A 96 -26.42 15.02 8.72
C ASP A 96 -25.64 15.43 7.46
N GLY A 97 -25.49 14.51 6.49
CA GLY A 97 -25.01 14.79 5.14
C GLY A 97 -23.50 14.76 4.94
N TRP A 98 -22.73 14.24 5.90
CA TRP A 98 -21.28 14.06 5.72
C TRP A 98 -20.96 12.78 4.96
N TYR A 99 -20.15 12.92 3.93
CA TYR A 99 -19.47 11.84 3.26
C TYR A 99 -18.24 11.40 4.06
N LYS A 100 -18.22 10.12 4.44
CA LYS A 100 -17.07 9.46 5.05
C LYS A 100 -16.11 9.01 3.94
N SER A 101 -15.02 9.74 3.73
CA SER A 101 -14.10 9.46 2.63
C SER A 101 -13.38 8.11 2.76
N GLY A 102 -13.24 7.61 4.00
CA GLY A 102 -12.34 6.50 4.28
C GLY A 102 -10.85 6.86 4.08
N ASP A 103 -10.51 8.13 3.93
CA ASP A 103 -9.14 8.65 3.83
C ASP A 103 -8.74 9.30 5.16
N ILE A 104 -7.56 8.96 5.67
CA ILE A 104 -6.93 9.60 6.83
C ILE A 104 -6.15 10.80 6.34
N ALA A 105 -6.36 11.95 6.97
CA ALA A 105 -5.75 13.20 6.59
C ALA A 105 -5.32 14.03 7.81
N THR A 106 -4.57 15.09 7.52
CA THR A 106 -4.19 16.14 8.46
C THR A 106 -4.38 17.52 7.81
N PHE A 107 -4.50 18.54 8.65
CA PHE A 107 -4.44 19.93 8.24
C PHE A 107 -3.17 20.58 8.79
N ASP A 108 -2.48 21.34 7.95
CA ASP A 108 -1.40 22.22 8.40
C ASP A 108 -1.95 23.51 9.04
N GLU A 109 -1.05 24.34 9.57
CA GLU A 109 -1.40 25.61 10.22
C GLU A 109 -2.06 26.62 9.27
N ASN A 110 -1.90 26.44 7.96
CA ASN A 110 -2.48 27.28 6.91
C ASN A 110 -3.81 26.71 6.37
N GLY A 111 -4.29 25.60 6.92
CA GLY A 111 -5.51 24.91 6.50
C GLY A 111 -5.37 24.13 5.21
N ASN A 112 -4.14 23.82 4.77
CA ASN A 112 -3.91 22.91 3.65
C ASN A 112 -4.10 21.47 4.11
N LEU A 113 -4.75 20.68 3.28
CA LEU A 113 -5.02 19.27 3.50
C LEU A 113 -3.83 18.43 3.00
N SER A 114 -3.36 17.50 3.84
CA SER A 114 -2.45 16.43 3.40
C SER A 114 -3.08 15.08 3.68
N LEU A 115 -3.02 14.18 2.71
CA LEU A 115 -3.53 12.82 2.82
C LEU A 115 -2.43 11.94 3.42
N ILE A 116 -2.78 11.22 4.47
CA ILE A 116 -1.86 10.31 5.16
C ILE A 116 -2.01 8.90 4.59
N ASP A 117 -3.24 8.36 4.57
CA ASP A 117 -3.51 7.01 4.05
C ASP A 117 -5.01 6.77 3.82
N ARG A 118 -5.40 5.55 3.44
CA ARG A 118 -6.79 5.06 3.44
C ARG A 118 -7.05 4.21 4.69
N LYS A 119 -8.20 4.42 5.34
CA LYS A 119 -8.70 3.62 6.48
C LYS A 119 -8.67 2.11 6.20
N ARG A 120 -8.96 1.70 4.96
CA ARG A 120 -8.94 0.28 4.53
C ARG A 120 -7.56 -0.27 4.16
N ASN A 121 -6.53 0.57 4.10
CA ASN A 121 -5.17 0.19 3.73
C ASN A 121 -4.20 0.17 4.92
N ILE A 122 -4.68 0.47 6.13
CA ILE A 122 -3.88 0.41 7.35
C ILE A 122 -4.04 -0.94 8.02
N PHE A 123 -2.91 -1.55 8.35
CA PHE A 123 -2.87 -2.81 9.07
C PHE A 123 -2.31 -2.59 10.45
N LYS A 124 -3.03 -3.05 11.47
CA LYS A 124 -2.48 -3.24 12.82
C LYS A 124 -1.72 -4.55 12.80
N LEU A 125 -0.42 -4.55 13.03
CA LEU A 125 0.37 -5.77 13.25
C LEU A 125 0.05 -6.37 14.63
N SER A 126 0.52 -7.59 14.93
CA SER A 126 0.26 -8.27 16.20
C SER A 126 0.81 -7.54 17.43
N GLN A 127 1.68 -6.54 17.23
CA GLN A 127 2.19 -5.67 18.28
C GLN A 127 1.19 -4.52 18.50
N ASP A 128 0.79 -4.29 19.75
CA ASP A 128 -0.39 -3.48 20.11
C ASP A 128 -0.39 -2.02 19.63
N THR A 129 0.76 -1.48 19.20
CA THR A 129 0.95 -0.09 18.77
C THR A 129 1.47 0.08 17.34
N SER A 130 1.69 -1.01 16.59
CA SER A 130 2.30 -0.96 15.26
C SER A 130 1.25 -0.90 14.15
N TYR A 131 0.97 0.30 13.66
CA TYR A 131 0.14 0.54 12.48
C TYR A 131 1.01 0.77 11.24
N VAL A 132 0.73 0.00 10.19
CA VAL A 132 1.42 0.08 8.90
C VAL A 132 0.48 0.67 7.86
N SER A 133 0.89 1.78 7.27
CA SER A 133 0.21 2.39 6.14
C SER A 133 0.73 1.76 4.85
N ALA A 134 -0.02 0.82 4.28
CA ALA A 134 0.43 0.06 3.12
C ALA A 134 0.76 0.98 1.93
N LYS A 135 -0.07 2.00 1.67
CA LYS A 135 0.15 2.86 0.50
C LYS A 135 1.36 3.77 0.65
N HIS A 136 1.63 4.26 1.87
CA HIS A 136 2.87 4.99 2.14
C HIS A 136 4.11 4.13 1.89
N CYS A 137 4.12 2.90 2.42
CA CYS A 137 5.23 1.96 2.22
C CYS A 137 5.40 1.62 0.73
N GLU A 138 4.30 1.35 0.03
CA GLU A 138 4.30 1.07 -1.41
C GLU A 138 4.88 2.24 -2.20
N ASN A 139 4.46 3.48 -1.94
CA ASN A 139 4.98 4.65 -2.63
C ASN A 139 6.48 4.86 -2.41
N VAL A 140 6.98 4.60 -1.18
CA VAL A 140 8.41 4.68 -0.88
C VAL A 140 9.17 3.55 -1.59
N VAL A 141 8.68 2.32 -1.59
CA VAL A 141 9.36 1.22 -2.28
C VAL A 141 9.36 1.43 -3.80
N GLU A 142 8.26 1.91 -4.38
CA GLU A 142 8.11 2.21 -5.81
C GLU A 142 8.95 3.42 -6.28
N SER A 143 9.48 4.25 -5.38
CA SER A 143 10.44 5.30 -5.77
C SER A 143 11.87 4.76 -5.95
N HIS A 144 12.12 3.50 -5.58
CA HIS A 144 13.41 2.85 -5.82
C HIS A 144 13.51 2.36 -7.29
N PRO A 145 14.61 2.64 -8.02
CA PRO A 145 14.73 2.27 -9.44
C PRO A 145 14.56 0.78 -9.75
N LEU A 146 14.91 -0.11 -8.80
CA LEU A 146 14.75 -1.56 -9.01
C LEU A 146 13.30 -2.02 -9.03
N ILE A 147 12.34 -1.24 -8.53
CA ILE A 147 10.97 -1.68 -8.34
C ILE A 147 10.04 -0.88 -9.25
N ALA A 148 9.35 -1.58 -10.15
CA ALA A 148 8.39 -0.97 -11.05
C ALA A 148 7.00 -0.84 -10.40
N LEU A 149 6.55 -1.89 -9.70
CA LEU A 149 5.30 -1.90 -8.93
C LEU A 149 5.49 -2.72 -7.66
N PHE A 150 4.83 -2.31 -6.59
CA PHE A 150 4.93 -2.99 -5.30
C PHE A 150 3.56 -3.10 -4.63
N VAL A 151 3.34 -4.23 -3.98
CA VAL A 151 2.19 -4.45 -3.10
C VAL A 151 2.69 -4.90 -1.75
N LEU A 152 2.34 -4.14 -0.70
CA LEU A 152 2.64 -4.53 0.67
C LEU A 152 1.56 -5.49 1.19
N TYR A 153 2.00 -6.61 1.74
CA TYR A 153 1.15 -7.53 2.47
C TYR A 153 1.47 -7.48 3.97
N ALA A 154 0.45 -7.22 4.77
CA ALA A 154 0.54 -7.27 6.22
C ALA A 154 -0.69 -7.97 6.78
N SER A 155 -0.48 -8.72 7.86
CA SER A 155 -1.52 -9.44 8.57
C SER A 155 -1.53 -9.01 10.03
N ARG A 156 -2.74 -8.91 10.60
CA ARG A 156 -2.92 -8.51 12.00
C ARG A 156 -2.43 -9.52 13.03
N PHE A 157 -2.14 -10.73 12.58
CA PHE A 157 -1.61 -11.83 13.39
C PHE A 157 -0.08 -11.94 13.27
N GLU A 158 0.53 -11.04 12.51
CA GLU A 158 1.94 -11.05 12.16
C GLU A 158 2.63 -9.80 12.69
N SER A 159 3.91 -9.92 13.03
CA SER A 159 4.72 -8.81 13.59
C SER A 159 5.58 -8.10 12.55
N PHE A 160 5.50 -8.51 11.28
CA PHE A 160 6.27 -7.95 10.17
C PHE A 160 5.45 -8.00 8.88
N CYS A 161 5.88 -7.24 7.88
CA CYS A 161 5.24 -7.20 6.56
C CYS A 161 6.00 -8.07 5.55
N LEU A 162 5.31 -8.48 4.49
CA LEU A 162 5.85 -9.10 3.29
C LEU A 162 5.57 -8.19 2.09
N GLY A 163 6.29 -8.39 0.99
CA GLY A 163 6.07 -7.65 -0.25
C GLY A 163 5.87 -8.57 -1.45
N VAL A 164 5.14 -8.09 -2.45
CA VAL A 164 5.16 -8.64 -3.81
C VAL A 164 5.59 -7.51 -4.74
N ALA A 165 6.65 -7.72 -5.51
CA ALA A 165 7.21 -6.68 -6.37
C ALA A 165 7.38 -7.17 -7.81
N MET A 166 7.05 -6.29 -8.74
CA MET A 166 7.47 -6.39 -10.13
C MET A 166 8.77 -5.58 -10.28
N PRO A 167 9.93 -6.23 -10.48
CA PRO A 167 11.18 -5.50 -10.64
C PRO A 167 11.26 -4.81 -12.01
N SER A 168 11.98 -3.69 -12.07
CA SER A 168 12.31 -3.01 -13.33
C SER A 168 13.33 -3.85 -14.10
N ARG A 169 12.96 -4.32 -15.28
CA ARG A 169 13.85 -5.09 -16.17
C ARG A 169 15.12 -4.32 -16.50
N ASP A 170 14.99 -3.03 -16.81
CA ASP A 170 16.09 -2.17 -17.25
C ASP A 170 17.10 -1.90 -16.12
N ASN A 171 16.62 -1.82 -14.88
CA ASN A 171 17.47 -1.50 -13.72
C ASN A 171 17.98 -2.74 -12.98
N LEU A 172 17.29 -3.89 -13.09
CA LEU A 172 17.70 -5.10 -12.39
C LEU A 172 19.00 -5.68 -12.98
N GLN A 173 19.16 -5.69 -14.30
CA GLN A 173 20.35 -6.25 -14.94
C GLN A 173 21.66 -5.57 -14.47
N PRO A 174 21.80 -4.23 -14.56
CA PRO A 174 23.00 -3.55 -14.07
C PRO A 174 23.29 -3.80 -12.58
N PHE A 175 22.23 -3.88 -11.76
CA PHE A 175 22.36 -4.17 -10.34
C PHE A 175 22.88 -5.58 -10.07
N LEU A 176 22.40 -6.58 -10.81
CA LEU A 176 22.87 -7.95 -10.66
C LEU A 176 24.33 -8.10 -11.11
N GLU A 177 24.72 -7.43 -12.19
CA GLU A 177 26.12 -7.36 -12.65
C GLU A 177 27.03 -6.74 -11.57
N GLU A 178 26.60 -5.65 -10.92
CA GLU A 178 27.34 -5.03 -9.81
C GLU A 178 27.51 -5.98 -8.61
N LYS A 179 26.48 -6.79 -8.30
CA LYS A 179 26.53 -7.79 -7.22
C LYS A 179 27.25 -9.09 -7.63
N GLY A 180 27.71 -9.21 -8.88
CA GLY A 180 28.34 -10.42 -9.39
C GLY A 180 27.39 -11.61 -9.53
N LEU A 181 26.09 -11.35 -9.70
CA LEU A 181 25.06 -12.37 -9.90
C LEU A 181 24.81 -12.57 -11.40
N MET A 182 24.69 -13.83 -11.81
CA MET A 182 24.52 -14.20 -13.22
C MET A 182 23.05 -14.12 -13.62
N LEU A 183 22.81 -13.45 -14.75
CA LEU A 183 21.51 -13.45 -15.41
C LEU A 183 21.32 -14.75 -16.20
N GLU A 184 20.23 -15.46 -15.91
CA GLU A 184 19.73 -16.58 -16.71
C GLU A 184 18.51 -16.11 -17.51
N SER A 185 17.49 -16.95 -17.67
CA SER A 185 16.17 -16.44 -18.07
C SER A 185 15.60 -15.52 -17.00
N TRP A 186 14.66 -14.65 -17.39
CA TRP A 186 14.06 -13.69 -16.46
C TRP A 186 13.36 -14.41 -15.29
N GLU A 187 12.61 -15.44 -15.61
CA GLU A 187 11.89 -16.26 -14.64
C GLU A 187 12.83 -16.99 -13.69
N GLU A 188 13.90 -17.60 -14.21
CA GLU A 188 14.89 -18.31 -13.38
C GLU A 188 15.65 -17.35 -12.48
N THR A 189 16.05 -16.19 -13.00
CA THR A 189 16.76 -15.15 -12.24
C THR A 189 15.95 -14.69 -11.04
N LEU A 190 14.66 -14.40 -11.22
CA LEU A 190 13.78 -13.98 -10.11
C LEU A 190 13.48 -15.10 -9.11
N ALA A 191 13.69 -16.36 -9.50
CA ALA A 191 13.57 -17.53 -8.65
C ALA A 191 14.89 -17.91 -7.95
N GLN A 192 15.96 -17.12 -8.07
CA GLN A 192 17.21 -17.38 -7.34
C GLN A 192 17.18 -16.74 -5.94
N PRO A 193 17.45 -17.51 -4.86
CA PRO A 193 17.47 -16.95 -3.50
C PRO A 193 18.46 -15.79 -3.34
N ALA A 194 19.63 -15.87 -3.99
CA ALA A 194 20.62 -14.81 -3.97
C ALA A 194 20.09 -13.48 -4.56
N VAL A 195 19.30 -13.56 -5.64
CA VAL A 195 18.65 -12.39 -6.27
C VAL A 195 17.58 -11.81 -5.34
N VAL A 196 16.69 -12.65 -4.81
CA VAL A 196 15.64 -12.22 -3.86
C VAL A 196 16.26 -11.58 -2.62
N ALA A 197 17.33 -12.16 -2.08
CA ALA A 197 18.05 -11.61 -0.93
C ALA A 197 18.68 -10.25 -1.26
N ALA A 198 19.40 -10.14 -2.38
CA ALA A 198 20.06 -8.91 -2.80
C ALA A 198 19.05 -7.77 -3.03
N VAL A 199 17.96 -8.02 -3.76
CA VAL A 199 16.91 -7.02 -4.00
C VAL A 199 16.21 -6.64 -2.70
N THR A 200 15.86 -7.62 -1.86
CA THR A 200 15.24 -7.35 -0.55
C THR A 200 16.14 -6.50 0.33
N GLN A 201 17.44 -6.78 0.37
CA GLN A 201 18.41 -6.02 1.15
C GLN A 201 18.57 -4.58 0.65
N GLU A 202 18.65 -4.39 -0.67
CA GLU A 202 18.75 -3.07 -1.29
C GLU A 202 17.52 -2.21 -0.97
N VAL A 203 16.32 -2.76 -1.22
CA VAL A 203 15.04 -2.10 -0.90
C VAL A 203 14.92 -1.81 0.60
N ASN A 204 15.37 -2.72 1.46
CA ASN A 204 15.37 -2.52 2.91
C ASN A 204 16.25 -1.32 3.31
N SER A 205 17.44 -1.18 2.72
CA SER A 205 18.33 -0.05 2.98
C SER A 205 17.69 1.25 2.55
N TYR A 206 17.13 1.30 1.34
CA TYR A 206 16.43 2.47 0.82
C TYR A 206 15.22 2.87 1.69
N CYS A 207 14.44 1.90 2.17
CA CYS A 207 13.33 2.16 3.09
C CYS A 207 13.78 2.83 4.38
N ARG A 208 14.92 2.40 4.96
CA ARG A 208 15.47 3.01 6.18
C ARG A 208 15.96 4.44 5.94
N GLU A 209 16.62 4.68 4.80
CA GLU A 209 17.06 6.02 4.39
C GLU A 209 15.87 6.98 4.22
N ASN A 210 14.74 6.46 3.73
CA ASN A 210 13.48 7.20 3.60
C ASN A 210 12.60 7.15 4.86
N LYS A 211 13.20 6.84 6.02
CA LYS A 211 12.59 6.94 7.36
C LYS A 211 11.39 6.02 7.61
N LEU A 212 11.24 4.92 6.87
CA LEU A 212 10.29 3.87 7.25
C LEU A 212 10.73 3.18 8.54
N ARG A 213 9.77 2.87 9.42
CA ARG A 213 10.02 2.17 10.67
C ARG A 213 10.30 0.70 10.40
N SER A 214 11.07 0.04 11.25
CA SER A 214 11.51 -1.35 11.03
C SER A 214 10.37 -2.35 10.75
N PHE A 215 9.18 -2.15 11.32
CA PHE A 215 8.01 -3.00 11.11
C PHE A 215 7.21 -2.68 9.84
N GLU A 216 7.47 -1.54 9.20
CA GLU A 216 6.89 -1.14 7.91
C GLU A 216 7.68 -1.72 6.72
N ILE A 217 8.93 -2.12 6.96
CA ILE A 217 9.82 -2.63 5.92
C ILE A 217 9.54 -4.12 5.70
N PRO A 218 9.34 -4.57 4.45
CA PRO A 218 9.07 -5.97 4.15
C PRO A 218 10.27 -6.83 4.53
N LYS A 219 10.01 -7.92 5.27
CA LYS A 219 11.04 -8.89 5.65
C LYS A 219 11.56 -9.70 4.45
N THR A 220 10.70 -9.90 3.46
CA THR A 220 11.08 -10.43 2.14
C THR A 220 10.10 -9.96 1.07
N ILE A 221 10.53 -10.06 -0.18
CA ILE A 221 9.79 -9.63 -1.34
C ILE A 221 9.69 -10.82 -2.31
N ILE A 222 8.47 -11.21 -2.66
CA ILE A 222 8.21 -12.11 -3.78
C ILE A 222 8.45 -11.32 -5.06
N LEU A 223 9.42 -11.72 -5.87
CA LEU A 223 9.67 -11.14 -7.18
C LEU A 223 8.83 -11.86 -8.23
N VAL A 224 8.00 -11.10 -8.96
CA VAL A 224 7.13 -11.66 -10.01
C VAL A 224 7.69 -11.37 -11.40
N SER A 225 7.68 -12.38 -12.27
CA SER A 225 8.03 -12.24 -13.68
C SER A 225 6.88 -11.71 -14.54
N ASP A 226 5.64 -11.94 -14.09
CA ASP A 226 4.41 -11.55 -14.76
C ASP A 226 4.27 -10.02 -14.85
N THR A 227 3.79 -9.54 -16.00
CA THR A 227 3.43 -8.14 -16.17
C THR A 227 2.00 -7.91 -15.69
N TRP A 228 1.81 -6.98 -14.75
CA TRP A 228 0.48 -6.58 -14.29
C TRP A 228 -0.16 -5.61 -15.25
N GLY A 229 -1.38 -5.92 -15.70
CA GLY A 229 -2.12 -5.12 -16.67
C GLY A 229 -3.60 -5.02 -16.36
N ILE A 230 -4.30 -4.26 -17.21
CA ILE A 230 -5.76 -4.14 -17.17
C ILE A 230 -6.39 -5.48 -17.60
N ASP A 231 -5.86 -6.08 -18.67
CA ASP A 231 -6.38 -7.32 -19.26
C ASP A 231 -6.18 -8.54 -18.37
N SER A 232 -5.06 -8.59 -17.65
CA SER A 232 -4.77 -9.65 -16.67
C SER A 232 -5.54 -9.45 -15.35
N GLY A 233 -6.06 -8.24 -15.11
CA GLY A 233 -7.00 -7.93 -14.04
C GLY A 233 -6.38 -7.27 -12.79
N GLU A 234 -5.05 -7.26 -12.68
CA GLU A 234 -4.32 -6.66 -11.55
C GLU A 234 -4.33 -5.13 -11.57
N MET A 235 -4.75 -4.47 -12.65
CA MET A 235 -4.87 -3.01 -12.71
C MET A 235 -6.31 -2.52 -12.93
N THR A 236 -6.62 -1.33 -12.42
CA THR A 236 -7.80 -0.56 -12.83
C THR A 236 -7.58 0.07 -14.21
N PRO A 237 -8.64 0.51 -14.91
CA PRO A 237 -8.49 1.28 -16.15
C PRO A 237 -7.68 2.58 -15.99
N SER A 238 -7.53 3.07 -14.76
CA SER A 238 -6.67 4.21 -14.41
C SER A 238 -5.24 3.79 -14.03
N TYR A 239 -4.81 2.58 -14.42
CA TYR A 239 -3.48 2.01 -14.14
C TYR A 239 -3.10 1.93 -12.65
N LYS A 240 -4.08 1.85 -11.73
CA LYS A 240 -3.81 1.62 -10.31
C LYS A 240 -3.83 0.12 -10.01
N VAL A 241 -2.83 -0.38 -9.28
CA VAL A 241 -2.77 -1.78 -8.88
C VAL A 241 -3.93 -2.12 -7.93
N LYS A 242 -4.63 -3.22 -8.23
CA LYS A 242 -5.66 -3.83 -7.39
C LYS A 242 -5.00 -4.77 -6.39
N ARG A 243 -4.55 -4.21 -5.27
CA ARG A 243 -3.89 -4.93 -4.17
C ARG A 243 -4.56 -6.25 -3.78
N ASN A 244 -5.89 -6.26 -3.68
CA ASN A 244 -6.67 -7.46 -3.34
C ASN A 244 -6.52 -8.59 -4.36
N VAL A 245 -6.38 -8.28 -5.65
CA VAL A 245 -6.18 -9.27 -6.72
C VAL A 245 -4.78 -9.86 -6.62
N VAL A 246 -3.76 -9.00 -6.44
CA VAL A 246 -2.36 -9.43 -6.29
C VAL A 246 -2.18 -10.29 -5.04
N ILE A 247 -2.70 -9.85 -3.89
CA ILE A 247 -2.64 -10.63 -2.64
C ILE A 247 -3.33 -11.98 -2.83
N LYS A 248 -4.53 -12.02 -3.43
CA LYS A 248 -5.26 -13.27 -3.65
C LYS A 248 -4.50 -14.25 -4.54
N ARG A 249 -3.77 -13.74 -5.55
CA ARG A 249 -2.95 -14.56 -6.45
C ARG A 249 -1.77 -15.21 -5.72
N HIS A 250 -1.21 -14.54 -4.72
CA HIS A 250 -0.05 -14.99 -3.95
C HIS A 250 -0.38 -15.41 -2.51
N GLU A 251 -1.65 -15.62 -2.18
CA GLU A 251 -2.12 -15.81 -0.80
C GLU A 251 -1.46 -17.03 -0.14
N THR A 252 -1.45 -18.17 -0.84
CA THR A 252 -0.84 -19.42 -0.36
C THR A 252 0.65 -19.24 -0.07
N GLN A 253 1.38 -18.54 -0.94
CA GLN A 253 2.81 -18.30 -0.79
C GLN A 253 3.08 -17.36 0.39
N LEU A 254 2.35 -16.24 0.47
CA LEU A 254 2.49 -15.25 1.54
C LEU A 254 2.23 -15.88 2.92
N LEU A 255 1.18 -16.70 3.05
CA LEU A 255 0.87 -17.40 4.30
C LEU A 255 1.94 -18.45 4.65
N SER A 256 2.44 -19.21 3.67
CA SER A 256 3.49 -20.20 3.89
C SER A 256 4.80 -19.56 4.34
N ILE A 257 5.19 -18.45 3.70
CA ILE A 257 6.38 -17.67 4.07
C ILE A 257 6.27 -17.19 5.52
N TYR A 258 5.13 -16.63 5.93
CA TYR A 258 4.90 -16.23 7.33
C TYR A 258 5.11 -17.38 8.31
N ALA A 259 4.47 -18.52 8.04
CA ALA A 259 4.52 -19.70 8.90
C ALA A 259 5.96 -20.25 9.02
N LEU A 260 6.69 -20.35 7.92
CA LEU A 260 8.05 -20.90 7.89
C LEU A 260 9.06 -19.96 8.54
N ILE A 261 9.01 -18.65 8.28
CA ILE A 261 9.88 -17.67 8.93
C ILE A 261 9.67 -17.69 10.45
N LYS A 262 8.40 -17.77 10.91
CA LYS A 262 8.08 -17.91 12.34
C LYS A 262 8.62 -19.20 12.92
N LYS A 263 8.40 -20.33 12.26
CA LYS A 263 8.87 -21.65 12.71
C LYS A 263 10.39 -21.71 12.81
N ALA A 264 11.11 -21.10 11.87
CA ALA A 264 12.56 -21.07 11.84
C ALA A 264 13.17 -20.03 12.82
N GLY A 265 12.37 -19.12 13.38
CA GLY A 265 12.86 -18.11 14.31
C GLY A 265 13.86 -17.12 13.69
N LEU A 266 13.77 -16.91 12.37
CA LEU A 266 14.79 -16.16 11.63
C LEU A 266 14.83 -14.69 12.04
N ARG A 267 16.05 -14.18 12.20
CA ARG A 267 16.31 -12.79 12.57
C ARG A 267 15.95 -11.84 11.42
N PRO A 268 15.68 -10.54 11.69
CA PRO A 268 15.30 -9.58 10.66
C PRO A 268 16.31 -9.38 9.53
N ASN A 269 17.60 -9.63 9.76
CA ASN A 269 18.69 -9.39 8.80
C ASN A 269 19.20 -10.67 8.13
N ASP A 270 18.50 -11.80 8.31
CA ASP A 270 18.88 -13.09 7.74
C ASP A 270 18.30 -13.21 6.31
N PHE A 271 18.78 -12.36 5.40
CA PHE A 271 18.21 -12.21 4.06
C PHE A 271 18.32 -13.48 3.22
N GLU A 272 19.42 -14.22 3.35
CA GLU A 272 19.66 -15.46 2.60
C GLU A 272 18.65 -16.55 2.99
N SER A 273 18.56 -16.89 4.28
CA SER A 273 17.65 -17.93 4.77
C SER A 273 16.18 -17.58 4.52
N VAL A 274 15.83 -16.29 4.63
CA VAL A 274 14.48 -15.81 4.35
C VAL A 274 14.17 -15.86 2.84
N ALA A 275 15.14 -15.53 1.99
CA ALA A 275 14.98 -15.60 0.54
C ALA A 275 14.86 -17.04 0.03
N GLU A 276 15.57 -17.99 0.64
CA GLU A 276 15.40 -19.42 0.35
C GLU A 276 13.96 -19.88 0.61
N ILE A 277 13.42 -19.56 1.79
CA ILE A 277 12.01 -19.84 2.12
C ILE A 277 11.06 -19.20 1.09
N CYS A 278 11.31 -17.94 0.72
CA CYS A 278 10.50 -17.21 -0.25
C CYS A 278 10.45 -17.95 -1.59
N VAL A 279 11.62 -18.28 -2.14
CA VAL A 279 11.75 -18.98 -3.43
C VAL A 279 11.13 -20.38 -3.37
N GLU A 280 11.32 -21.11 -2.28
CA GLU A 280 10.75 -22.45 -2.12
C GLU A 280 9.21 -22.44 -2.09
N CYS A 281 8.62 -21.44 -1.43
CA CYS A 281 7.17 -21.25 -1.43
C CYS A 281 6.64 -20.84 -2.81
N VAL A 282 7.34 -19.93 -3.50
CA VAL A 282 6.94 -19.48 -4.84
C VAL A 282 7.04 -20.62 -5.86
N GLY A 283 8.10 -21.44 -5.78
CA GLY A 283 8.31 -22.60 -6.64
C GLY A 283 7.42 -23.81 -6.31
N GLY A 284 6.53 -23.71 -5.31
CA GLY A 284 5.64 -24.80 -4.89
C GLY A 284 6.35 -26.01 -4.28
N ARG A 285 7.61 -25.84 -3.85
CA ARG A 285 8.43 -26.92 -3.26
C ARG A 285 8.14 -27.10 -1.77
N VAL A 286 7.68 -26.04 -1.11
CA VAL A 286 7.35 -26.04 0.32
C VAL A 286 6.05 -25.27 0.54
N GLU A 287 5.05 -25.94 1.11
CA GLU A 287 3.83 -25.32 1.63
C GLU A 287 3.75 -25.55 3.14
N ALA A 288 3.24 -24.56 3.87
CA ALA A 288 2.95 -24.74 5.29
C ALA A 288 1.67 -25.58 5.46
N ASP A 289 1.70 -26.51 6.42
CA ASP A 289 0.57 -27.40 6.71
C ASP A 289 -0.71 -26.59 7.02
N ALA A 290 -1.84 -26.95 6.41
CA ALA A 290 -3.07 -26.15 6.35
C ALA A 290 -3.69 -25.82 7.73
N SER A 291 -3.24 -26.46 8.80
CA SER A 291 -3.67 -26.23 10.18
C SER A 291 -3.20 -24.89 10.76
N VAL A 292 -2.16 -24.26 10.20
CA VAL A 292 -1.60 -22.97 10.69
C VAL A 292 -2.34 -21.76 10.10
N ALA A 293 -3.07 -21.92 8.99
CA ALA A 293 -3.71 -20.83 8.24
C ALA A 293 -5.12 -20.41 8.76
N SER A 294 -5.61 -21.01 9.84
CA SER A 294 -7.01 -20.91 10.29
C SER A 294 -7.41 -19.57 10.98
N GLY A 295 -6.56 -18.55 10.96
CA GLY A 295 -6.85 -17.25 11.59
C GLY A 295 -7.70 -16.26 10.76
N VAL A 296 -8.03 -16.57 9.51
CA VAL A 296 -8.66 -15.60 8.60
C VAL A 296 -10.19 -15.69 8.68
N SER A 297 -10.80 -14.96 9.63
CA SER A 297 -12.19 -14.52 9.50
C SER A 297 -12.25 -12.99 9.65
N GLY A 298 -12.14 -12.31 8.51
CA GLY A 298 -12.24 -10.84 8.43
C GLY A 298 -12.77 -10.34 7.08
N ILE A 299 -13.16 -11.25 6.18
CA ILE A 299 -13.85 -10.91 4.94
C ILE A 299 -15.22 -11.57 5.03
N SER A 300 -16.17 -10.87 5.66
CA SER A 300 -17.58 -11.25 5.62
C SER A 300 -18.10 -11.02 4.20
N GLY A 301 -18.48 -12.10 3.54
CA GLY A 301 -19.28 -12.07 2.31
C GLY A 301 -18.64 -12.79 1.14
N LEU A 302 -18.85 -14.11 1.05
CA LEU A 302 -19.14 -14.82 -0.20
C LEU A 302 -19.50 -16.29 0.13
N THR A 303 -20.74 -16.62 -0.19
CA THR A 303 -21.41 -17.89 0.06
C THR A 303 -20.75 -19.03 -0.72
N ARG A 304 -20.57 -20.18 -0.06
CA ARG A 304 -20.03 -21.42 -0.61
C ARG A 304 -20.97 -21.96 -1.70
N VAL A 305 -20.57 -21.89 -2.97
CA VAL A 305 -21.22 -22.66 -4.04
C VAL A 305 -20.69 -24.08 -3.96
N THR A 306 -21.50 -24.99 -3.40
CA THR A 306 -21.30 -26.42 -3.54
C THR A 306 -21.72 -26.85 -4.95
N LYS A 307 -20.76 -27.25 -5.78
CA LYS A 307 -21.05 -28.04 -6.99
C LYS A 307 -21.34 -29.49 -6.57
N LYS A 308 -22.50 -30.00 -6.98
CA LYS A 308 -22.67 -31.40 -7.37
C LYS A 308 -22.60 -31.47 -8.89
#